data_AF-A0A955FGF4-F1
#
_entry.id   AF-A0A955FGF4-F1
#
_cell.length_a   1.000
_cell.length_b   1.000
_cell.length_c   1.000
_cell.angle_alpha   90.00
_cell.angle_beta   90.00
_cell.angle_gamma   90.00
#
_symmetry.space_group_name_H-M   'P 1'
#
loop_
_entity.id
_entity.type
_entity.pdbx_description
1 polymer ?
#
loop_
_entity_poly.entity_id
_entity_poly.type
_entity_poly.pdbx_seq_one_letter_code
_entity_poly.pdbx_strand_id
1 'polypeptide(L)'
;MQSLTSVAQHIDRRVKGLLREHDEESLPKSQRADIRRLRLACNEIKLDVRDYEYAETRTEQLKWRKIATHNIGVAEHALLALGDIFSPADVAELGAQLGSLAEKLE
;
A
#
# COMPACT_ATOMS: atom_id res chain seq x y z
N MET A 1 9.96 -17.03 -8.97
CA MET A 1 9.73 -16.23 -7.75
C MET A 1 9.35 -14.83 -8.20
N GLN A 2 8.18 -14.31 -7.81
CA GLN A 2 7.80 -12.92 -8.14
C GLN A 2 8.65 -11.95 -7.32
N SER A 3 9.08 -10.82 -7.91
CA SER A 3 9.81 -9.78 -7.17
C SER A 3 8.87 -9.03 -6.22
N LEU A 4 9.39 -8.49 -5.13
CA LEU A 4 8.62 -7.69 -4.18
C LEU A 4 8.06 -6.44 -4.86
N THR A 5 8.83 -5.83 -5.78
CA THR A 5 8.34 -4.72 -6.61
C THR A 5 7.10 -5.12 -7.40
N SER A 6 7.06 -6.32 -7.98
CA SER A 6 5.89 -6.78 -8.75
C SER A 6 4.65 -6.97 -7.87
N VAL A 7 4.84 -7.44 -6.63
CA VAL A 7 3.78 -7.57 -5.63
C VAL A 7 3.25 -6.19 -5.23
N ALA A 8 4.14 -5.25 -4.89
CA ALA A 8 3.76 -3.87 -4.54
C ALA A 8 3.03 -3.15 -5.68
N GLN A 9 3.46 -3.35 -6.93
CA GLN A 9 2.77 -2.84 -8.12
C GLN A 9 1.38 -3.44 -8.30
N HIS A 10 1.21 -4.73 -8.02
CA HIS A 10 -0.09 -5.39 -8.10
C HIS A 10 -1.07 -4.77 -7.08
N ILE A 11 -0.63 -4.58 -5.83
CA ILE A 11 -1.42 -3.93 -4.77
C ILE A 11 -1.84 -2.50 -5.19
N ASP A 12 -0.89 -1.68 -5.65
CA ASP A 12 -1.17 -0.31 -6.13
C ASP A 12 -2.22 -0.30 -7.26
N ARG A 13 -2.11 -1.21 -8.23
CA ARG A 13 -3.08 -1.32 -9.32
C ARG A 13 -4.45 -1.76 -8.84
N ARG A 14 -4.51 -2.72 -7.91
CA ARG A 14 -5.77 -3.23 -7.34
C ARG A 14 -6.51 -2.14 -6.58
N VAL A 15 -5.80 -1.41 -5.71
CA VAL A 15 -6.34 -0.25 -4.98
C VAL A 15 -6.88 0.81 -5.94
N LYS A 16 -6.10 1.18 -6.97
CA LYS A 16 -6.56 2.15 -7.98
C LYS A 16 -7.76 1.66 -8.79
N GLY A 17 -7.82 0.37 -9.08
CA GLY A 17 -8.96 -0.26 -9.77
C GLY A 17 -10.24 -0.10 -8.96
N LEU A 18 -10.21 -0.52 -7.68
CA LEU A 18 -11.35 -0.41 -6.77
C LEU A 18 -11.79 1.04 -6.59
N LEU A 19 -10.85 1.95 -6.34
CA LEU A 19 -11.17 3.38 -6.15
C LEU A 19 -11.73 4.06 -7.40
N ARG A 20 -11.51 3.53 -8.60
CA ARG A 20 -12.04 4.10 -9.84
C ARG A 20 -13.55 3.90 -9.98
N GLU A 21 -14.09 2.90 -9.29
CA GLU A 21 -15.53 2.60 -9.30
C GLU A 21 -16.34 3.59 -8.45
N HIS A 22 -15.67 4.44 -7.67
CA HIS A 22 -16.29 5.44 -6.81
C HIS A 22 -16.09 6.85 -7.36
N ASP A 23 -17.16 7.66 -7.32
CA ASP A 23 -17.07 9.10 -7.59
C ASP A 23 -16.44 9.82 -6.39
N GLU A 24 -15.12 10.04 -6.44
CA GLU A 24 -14.36 10.69 -5.37
C GLU A 24 -14.90 12.09 -5.03
N GLU A 25 -15.45 12.84 -5.99
CA GLU A 25 -15.91 14.21 -5.75
C GLU A 25 -17.16 14.27 -4.87
N SER A 26 -17.99 13.23 -4.95
CA SER A 26 -19.20 13.05 -4.14
C SER A 26 -18.92 12.69 -2.67
N LEU A 27 -17.69 12.26 -2.36
CA LEU A 27 -17.36 11.75 -1.02
C LEU A 27 -17.13 12.86 0.01
N PRO A 28 -17.40 12.58 1.30
CA PRO A 28 -17.00 13.42 2.42
C PRO A 28 -15.51 13.79 2.38
N LYS A 29 -15.19 14.99 2.88
CA LYS A 29 -13.80 15.49 2.91
C LYS A 29 -12.84 14.55 3.64
N SER A 30 -13.28 13.87 4.70
CA SER A 30 -12.49 12.87 5.43
C SER A 30 -12.12 11.69 4.51
N GLN A 31 -13.11 11.07 3.87
CA GLN A 31 -12.89 9.94 2.96
C GLN A 31 -12.00 10.32 1.78
N ARG A 32 -12.15 11.51 1.19
CA ARG A 32 -11.23 12.00 0.16
C ARG A 32 -9.79 12.14 0.66
N ALA A 33 -9.61 12.61 1.89
CA ALA A 33 -8.28 12.69 2.48
C ALA A 33 -7.66 11.30 2.71
N ASP A 34 -8.46 10.33 3.17
CA ASP A 34 -7.99 8.96 3.37
C ASP A 34 -7.71 8.24 2.05
N ILE A 35 -8.50 8.48 0.98
CA ILE A 35 -8.22 8.00 -0.38
C ILE A 35 -6.87 8.53 -0.87
N ARG A 36 -6.61 9.83 -0.70
CA ARG A 36 -5.33 10.44 -1.08
C ARG A 36 -4.17 9.86 -0.29
N ARG A 37 -4.36 9.66 1.02
CA ARG A 37 -3.37 9.04 1.91
C ARG A 37 -3.07 7.61 1.47
N LEU A 38 -4.10 6.81 1.18
CA LEU A 38 -3.95 5.43 0.71
C LEU A 38 -3.19 5.38 -0.62
N ARG A 39 -3.58 6.19 -1.61
CA ARG A 39 -2.90 6.26 -2.92
C ARG A 39 -1.44 6.68 -2.78
N LEU A 40 -1.16 7.67 -1.93
CA LEU A 40 0.21 8.10 -1.67
C LEU A 40 1.00 6.96 -1.02
N ALA A 41 0.48 6.35 0.04
CA ALA A 41 1.15 5.24 0.72
C ALA A 41 1.44 4.07 -0.24
N CYS A 42 0.49 3.64 -1.07
CA CYS A 42 0.72 2.61 -2.08
C CYS A 42 1.81 2.98 -3.08
N ASN A 43 1.89 4.25 -3.49
CA ASN A 43 2.94 4.72 -4.38
C ASN A 43 4.31 4.70 -3.70
N GLU A 44 4.40 5.19 -2.46
CA GLU A 44 5.64 5.18 -1.67
C GLU A 44 6.12 3.75 -1.42
N ILE A 45 5.24 2.83 -0.97
CA ILE A 45 5.58 1.41 -0.78
C ILE A 45 6.24 0.81 -2.02
N LYS A 46 5.68 1.07 -3.21
CA LYS A 46 6.23 0.58 -4.47
C LYS A 46 7.64 1.13 -4.74
N LEU A 47 7.91 2.39 -4.41
CA LEU A 47 9.23 3.00 -4.57
C LEU A 47 10.20 2.46 -3.52
N ASP A 48 9.79 2.40 -2.25
CA ASP A 48 10.61 1.93 -1.14
C ASP A 48 11.00 0.46 -1.30
N VAL A 49 10.06 -0.39 -1.74
CA VAL A 49 10.32 -1.81 -2.01
C VAL A 49 11.27 -1.98 -3.20
N ARG A 50 11.13 -1.16 -4.24
CA ARG A 50 12.07 -1.15 -5.36
C ARG A 50 13.46 -0.78 -4.87
N ASP A 51 13.57 0.29 -4.09
CA ASP A 51 14.86 0.78 -3.58
C ASP A 51 15.46 -0.20 -2.54
N TYR A 52 14.63 -0.97 -1.82
CA TYR A 52 15.05 -2.12 -1.01
C TYR A 52 15.66 -3.25 -1.85
N GLU A 53 15.03 -3.62 -2.97
CA GLU A 53 15.51 -4.69 -3.85
C GLU A 53 16.81 -4.32 -4.58
N TYR A 54 17.01 -3.03 -4.89
CA TYR A 54 18.22 -2.53 -5.55
C TYR A 54 19.26 -1.95 -4.59
N ALA A 55 19.07 -2.06 -3.28
CA ALA A 55 20.04 -1.58 -2.30
C ALA A 55 21.39 -2.30 -2.46
N GLU A 56 22.48 -1.55 -2.56
CA GLU A 56 23.82 -2.11 -2.73
C GLU A 56 24.45 -2.54 -1.40
N THR A 57 23.96 -1.97 -0.30
CA THR A 57 24.44 -2.27 1.04
C THR A 57 23.34 -2.76 1.97
N ARG A 58 23.71 -3.58 2.97
CA ARG A 58 22.76 -4.02 4.01
C ARG A 58 22.18 -2.83 4.78
N THR A 59 22.96 -1.77 4.98
CA THR A 59 22.50 -0.55 5.67
C THR A 59 21.39 0.16 4.90
N GLU A 60 21.55 0.31 3.58
CA GLU A 60 20.50 0.88 2.71
C GLU A 60 19.27 -0.02 2.67
N GLN A 61 19.48 -1.33 2.56
CA GLN A 61 18.39 -2.30 2.58
C GLN A 61 17.58 -2.19 3.88
N LEU A 62 18.24 -2.11 5.05
CA LEU A 62 17.54 -1.93 6.33
C LEU A 62 16.82 -0.58 6.45
N LYS A 63 17.38 0.50 5.88
CA LYS A 63 16.73 1.80 5.80
C LYS A 63 15.43 1.70 5.00
N TRP A 64 15.50 1.15 3.79
CA TRP A 64 14.33 1.03 2.90
C TRP A 64 13.29 0.06 3.45
N ARG A 65 13.71 -1.04 4.10
CA ARG A 65 12.80 -1.92 4.85
C ARG A 65 11.98 -1.12 5.85
N LYS A 66 12.63 -0.31 6.69
CA LYS A 66 11.97 0.46 7.74
C LYS A 66 10.95 1.44 7.15
N ILE A 67 11.31 2.14 6.08
CA ILE A 67 10.44 3.12 5.42
C ILE A 67 9.26 2.41 4.75
N ALA A 68 9.51 1.34 3.98
CA ALA A 68 8.48 0.53 3.34
C ALA A 68 7.47 -0.02 4.37
N THR A 69 7.97 -0.59 5.48
CA THR A 69 7.12 -1.14 6.55
C THR A 69 6.27 -0.06 7.21
N HIS A 70 6.82 1.15 7.42
CA HIS A 70 6.04 2.28 7.91
C HIS A 70 4.92 2.66 6.96
N ASN A 71 5.22 2.79 5.66
CA ASN A 71 4.22 3.15 4.65
C ASN A 71 3.18 2.04 4.45
N ILE A 72 3.53 0.76 4.63
CA ILE A 72 2.58 -0.35 4.69
C ILE A 72 1.58 -0.13 5.82
N GLY A 73 2.05 0.17 7.05
CA GLY A 73 1.14 0.46 8.16
C GLY A 73 0.24 1.67 7.91
N VAL A 74 0.75 2.71 7.24
CA VAL A 74 -0.07 3.86 6.82
C VAL A 74 -1.16 3.44 5.81
N ALA A 75 -0.82 2.58 4.85
CA ALA A 75 -1.79 2.05 3.88
C ALA A 75 -2.86 1.20 4.57
N GLU A 76 -2.49 0.32 5.50
CA GLU A 76 -3.43 -0.50 6.27
C GLU A 76 -4.39 0.36 7.09
N HIS A 77 -3.88 1.37 7.80
CA HIS A 77 -4.73 2.30 8.54
C HIS A 77 -5.70 3.07 7.65
N ALA A 78 -5.23 3.56 6.49
CA ALA A 78 -6.09 4.26 5.54
C ALA A 78 -7.13 3.33 4.90
N LEU A 79 -6.77 2.08 4.62
CA LEU A 79 -7.68 1.05 4.11
C LEU A 79 -8.82 0.77 5.11
N LEU A 80 -8.50 0.62 6.40
CA LEU A 80 -9.50 0.41 7.45
C LEU A 80 -10.42 1.62 7.63
N ALA A 81 -9.89 2.84 7.51
CA ALA A 81 -10.69 4.07 7.58
C ALA A 81 -11.67 4.21 6.40
N LEU A 82 -11.42 3.51 5.30
CA LEU A 82 -12.24 3.50 4.09
C LEU A 82 -13.17 2.27 4.02
N GLY A 83 -13.51 1.65 5.15
CA GLY A 83 -14.36 0.46 5.22
C GLY A 83 -15.80 0.62 4.69
N ASP A 84 -16.27 1.85 4.47
CA ASP A 84 -17.54 2.14 3.79
C ASP A 84 -17.42 2.15 2.26
N ILE A 85 -16.19 2.24 1.74
CA ILE A 85 -15.86 2.30 0.31
C ILE A 85 -15.38 0.93 -0.15
N PHE A 86 -14.48 0.31 0.61
CA PHE A 86 -14.02 -1.05 0.35
C PHE A 86 -14.96 -2.07 0.98
N SER A 87 -15.29 -3.14 0.26
CA SER A 87 -16.04 -4.23 0.88
C SER A 87 -15.19 -4.91 1.97
N PRO A 88 -15.80 -5.61 2.94
CA PRO A 88 -15.05 -6.38 3.92
C PRO A 88 -14.06 -7.39 3.29
N ALA A 89 -14.41 -7.93 2.12
CA ALA A 89 -13.55 -8.81 1.35
C ALA A 89 -12.33 -8.06 0.78
N ASP A 90 -12.53 -6.86 0.22
CA ASP A 90 -11.42 -6.04 -0.30
C ASP A 90 -10.45 -5.63 0.81
N VAL A 91 -10.99 -5.23 1.97
CA VAL A 91 -10.18 -4.86 3.15
C VAL A 91 -9.35 -6.06 3.63
N ALA A 92 -9.97 -7.24 3.73
CA ALA A 92 -9.28 -8.45 4.16
C ALA A 92 -8.21 -8.89 3.15
N GLU A 93 -8.53 -8.89 1.85
CA GLU A 93 -7.60 -9.29 0.78
C GLU A 93 -6.39 -8.34 0.72
N LEU A 94 -6.64 -7.03 0.60
CA LEU A 94 -5.58 -6.03 0.50
C LEU A 94 -4.75 -5.96 1.79
N GLY A 95 -5.39 -6.05 2.95
CA GLY A 95 -4.70 -6.13 4.24
C GLY A 95 -3.78 -7.36 4.32
N ALA A 96 -4.25 -8.54 3.91
CA ALA A 96 -3.41 -9.74 3.88
C ALA A 96 -2.24 -9.62 2.88
N GLN A 97 -2.45 -8.98 1.72
CA GLN A 97 -1.39 -8.73 0.74
C GLN A 97 -0.32 -7.76 1.28
N LEU A 98 -0.74 -6.70 1.96
CA LEU A 98 0.14 -5.74 2.63
C LEU A 98 0.94 -6.40 3.75
N GLY A 99 0.28 -7.18 4.61
CA GLY A 99 0.94 -7.95 5.66
C GLY A 99 1.96 -8.95 5.13
N SER A 100 1.60 -9.72 4.09
CA SER A 100 2.54 -10.65 3.44
C SER A 100 3.73 -9.94 2.80
N LEU A 101 3.54 -8.72 2.28
CA LEU A 101 4.64 -7.92 1.75
C LEU A 101 5.58 -7.47 2.87
N ALA A 102 5.03 -7.05 4.03
CA ALA A 102 5.83 -6.67 5.19
C ALA A 102 6.65 -7.85 5.73
N GLU A 103 6.05 -9.04 5.84
CA GLU A 103 6.76 -10.27 6.27
C GLU A 103 7.94 -10.62 5.34
N LYS A 104 7.78 -10.40 4.03
CA LYS A 104 8.85 -10.68 3.05
C LYS A 104 9.98 -9.64 3.04
N LEU A 105 9.76 -8.47 3.65
CA LEU A 105 10.80 -7.46 3.82
C LEU A 105 11.68 -7.75 5.04
N GLU A 106 11.36 -8.75 5.86
CA GLU A 106 12.15 -9.13 7.04
C GLU A 106 13.46 -9.83 6.74
#